data_AF-A0A945T357-F1
#
_entry.id   AF-A0A945T357-F1
#
_cell.length_a   1.000
_cell.length_b   1.000
_cell.length_c   1.000
_cell.angle_alpha   90.00
_cell.angle_beta   90.00
_cell.angle_gamma   90.00
#
_symmetry.space_group_name_H-M   'P 1'
#
loop_
_entity.id
_entity.type
_entity.pdbx_description
1 polymer ?
#
loop_
_entity_poly.entity_id
_entity_poly.type
_entity_poly.pdbx_seq_one_letter_code
_entity_poly.pdbx_strand_id
1 'polypeptide(L)'
;KVRTGMLFLQSNSLRIAAGPCLENDNQLINFICSQYMSWLQQREWLICHASGLVAEGRGIGIAGFSGGGKSTLMLNLLENEPVNFLTNDRLFIHATDGKVSARGIPKMPRINPGTIVNNKRLHSLLSTERREALLQLPAEELWVLEEKYDALIPSLYGPQRVTTDAPLDAFVILNWKRDSADESRVTEIDINQRQELLAALMKSPGPFYQNTDGDFLSQDATVEPQRYLQALNGVTIYEVTGKVDFDAIEAQLSTLLAL
;
A
#
# COMPACT_ATOMS: atom_id res chain seq x y z
N LYS A 1 -0.10 23.40 -12.72
CA LYS A 1 -1.11 22.70 -11.87
C LYS A 1 -2.45 23.40 -12.09
N VAL A 2 -3.42 22.74 -12.73
CA VAL A 2 -4.76 23.32 -12.93
C VAL A 2 -5.42 23.47 -11.56
N ARG A 3 -5.88 24.66 -11.21
CA ARG A 3 -6.62 24.89 -9.96
C ARG A 3 -8.05 24.42 -10.18
N THR A 4 -8.43 23.35 -9.49
CA THR A 4 -9.78 22.74 -9.54
C THR A 4 -10.86 23.56 -8.84
N GLY A 5 -10.48 24.70 -8.22
CA GLY A 5 -11.39 25.51 -7.39
C GLY A 5 -11.63 24.92 -5.99
N MET A 6 -11.06 23.76 -5.67
CA MET A 6 -11.12 23.18 -4.33
C MET A 6 -10.26 23.97 -3.33
N LEU A 7 -10.83 24.22 -2.16
CA LEU A 7 -10.19 24.85 -1.01
C LEU A 7 -10.27 23.91 0.18
N PHE A 8 -9.15 23.73 0.88
CA PHE A 8 -9.06 22.90 2.08
C PHE A 8 -8.50 23.73 3.23
N LEU A 9 -9.23 23.74 4.35
CA LEU A 9 -8.78 24.30 5.62
C LEU A 9 -8.65 23.17 6.62
N GLN A 10 -7.46 23.02 7.21
CA GLN A 10 -7.19 22.06 8.26
C GLN A 10 -6.59 22.78 9.47
N SER A 11 -7.14 22.47 10.64
CA SER A 11 -6.68 22.91 11.95
C SER A 11 -7.08 21.87 13.01
N ASN A 12 -6.62 22.06 14.24
CA ASN A 12 -6.97 21.18 15.36
C ASN A 12 -8.50 21.09 15.59
N SER A 13 -9.23 22.19 15.37
CA SER A 13 -10.67 22.29 15.63
C SER A 13 -11.54 22.25 14.36
N LEU A 14 -11.05 22.75 13.23
CA LEU A 14 -11.81 22.87 11.97
C LEU A 14 -11.17 22.09 10.83
N ARG A 15 -12.02 21.38 10.09
CA ARG A 15 -11.69 20.61 8.87
C ARG A 15 -12.73 20.94 7.82
N ILE A 16 -12.41 21.81 6.88
CA ILE A 16 -13.35 22.34 5.88
C ILE A 16 -12.83 22.03 4.49
N ALA A 17 -13.68 21.43 3.66
CA ALA A 17 -13.50 21.38 2.22
C ALA A 17 -14.59 22.24 1.57
N ALA A 18 -14.21 23.16 0.69
CA ALA A 18 -15.12 24.08 0.01
C ALA A 18 -14.77 24.18 -1.48
N GLY A 19 -15.77 24.47 -2.30
CA GLY A 19 -15.66 24.51 -3.76
C GLY A 19 -16.47 23.39 -4.43
N PRO A 20 -16.15 23.04 -5.70
CA PRO A 20 -16.90 22.05 -6.50
C PRO A 20 -16.61 20.61 -6.05
N CYS A 21 -17.02 20.28 -4.82
CA CYS A 21 -16.68 19.04 -4.12
C CYS A 21 -17.18 17.78 -4.85
N LEU A 22 -18.38 17.82 -5.42
CA LEU A 22 -18.96 16.68 -6.15
C LEU A 22 -18.28 16.45 -7.50
N GLU A 23 -17.82 17.52 -8.16
CA GLU A 23 -17.04 17.42 -9.42
C GLU A 23 -15.59 16.95 -9.16
N ASN A 24 -15.12 17.04 -7.92
CA ASN A 24 -13.76 16.76 -7.49
C ASN A 24 -13.73 15.82 -6.27
N ASP A 25 -14.61 14.83 -6.27
CA ASP A 25 -14.83 13.90 -5.16
C ASP A 25 -13.55 13.21 -4.66
N ASN A 26 -12.63 12.80 -5.54
CA ASN A 26 -11.37 12.18 -5.16
C ASN A 26 -10.47 13.13 -4.35
N GLN A 27 -10.51 14.45 -4.63
CA GLN A 27 -9.77 15.42 -3.82
C GLN A 27 -10.40 15.56 -2.42
N LEU A 28 -11.74 15.56 -2.33
CA LEU A 28 -12.44 15.53 -1.05
C LEU A 28 -12.14 14.25 -0.25
N ILE A 29 -12.21 13.07 -0.89
CA ILE A 29 -11.88 11.78 -0.28
C ILE A 29 -10.43 11.78 0.23
N ASN A 30 -9.48 12.30 -0.56
CA ASN A 30 -8.09 12.42 -0.12
C ASN A 30 -7.93 13.34 1.09
N PHE A 31 -8.69 14.44 1.15
CA PHE A 31 -8.69 15.34 2.30
C PHE A 31 -9.29 14.67 3.56
N ILE A 32 -10.38 13.92 3.43
CA ILE A 32 -10.95 13.13 4.53
C ILE A 32 -9.93 12.08 5.02
N CYS A 33 -9.32 11.35 4.09
CA CYS A 33 -8.29 10.37 4.40
C CYS A 33 -7.09 11.02 5.12
N SER A 34 -6.68 12.23 4.74
CA SER A 34 -5.57 12.92 5.42
C SER A 34 -5.90 13.30 6.87
N GLN A 35 -7.17 13.60 7.17
CA GLN A 35 -7.59 13.83 8.56
C GLN A 35 -7.49 12.54 9.38
N TYR A 36 -7.95 11.42 8.81
CA TYR A 36 -7.85 10.11 9.46
C TYR A 36 -6.39 9.67 9.68
N MET A 37 -5.53 9.84 8.66
CA MET A 37 -4.09 9.58 8.79
C MET A 37 -3.44 10.46 9.87
N SER A 38 -3.82 11.73 9.95
CA SER A 38 -3.31 12.63 11.00
C SER A 38 -3.75 12.16 12.39
N TRP A 39 -5.02 11.77 12.53
CA TRP A 39 -5.57 11.22 13.77
C TRP A 39 -4.85 9.95 14.24
N LEU A 40 -4.47 9.06 13.32
CA LEU A 40 -3.66 7.86 13.60
C LEU A 40 -2.26 8.23 14.07
N GLN A 41 -1.57 9.10 13.34
CA GLN A 41 -0.17 9.45 13.62
C GLN A 41 -0.01 10.25 14.91
N GLN A 42 -1.00 11.07 15.28
CA GLN A 42 -1.09 11.72 16.60
C GLN A 42 -1.30 10.71 17.75
N ARG A 43 -1.56 9.44 17.44
CA ARG A 43 -1.67 8.32 18.39
C ARG A 43 -0.55 7.31 18.18
N GLU A 44 0.62 7.79 17.75
CA GLU A 44 1.85 7.03 17.59
C GLU A 44 1.81 5.91 16.52
N TRP A 45 0.78 5.86 15.67
CA TRP A 45 0.78 4.94 14.53
C TRP A 45 1.81 5.39 13.48
N LEU A 46 2.65 4.46 13.03
CA LEU A 46 3.64 4.70 11.97
C LEU A 46 3.04 4.39 10.61
N ILE A 47 3.36 5.23 9.61
CA ILE A 47 2.88 5.06 8.24
C ILE A 47 3.91 4.30 7.38
N CYS A 48 3.49 3.18 6.82
CA CYS A 48 4.26 2.39 5.89
C CYS A 48 3.78 2.60 4.45
N HIS A 49 4.71 2.66 3.51
CA HIS A 49 4.46 2.60 2.06
C HIS A 49 4.25 1.15 1.62
N ALA A 50 3.14 0.57 2.03
CA ALA A 50 2.83 -0.84 1.83
C ALA A 50 1.38 -1.05 1.43
N SER A 51 1.12 -2.14 0.71
CA SER A 51 -0.20 -2.77 0.68
C SER A 51 -0.37 -3.67 1.90
N GLY A 52 -1.61 -3.93 2.28
CA GLY A 52 -1.96 -4.80 3.38
C GLY A 52 -3.02 -5.82 2.98
N LEU A 53 -2.86 -7.03 3.48
CA LEU A 53 -3.80 -8.14 3.35
C LEU A 53 -4.12 -8.71 4.73
N VAL A 54 -5.22 -9.45 4.84
CA VAL A 54 -5.57 -10.22 6.03
C VAL A 54 -5.95 -11.64 5.61
N ALA A 55 -5.27 -12.64 6.14
CA ALA A 55 -5.58 -14.05 5.91
C ALA A 55 -5.81 -14.74 7.25
N GLU A 56 -6.96 -15.39 7.43
CA GLU A 56 -7.33 -16.06 8.70
C GLU A 56 -7.20 -15.15 9.94
N GLY A 57 -7.49 -13.85 9.79
CA GLY A 57 -7.35 -12.86 10.87
C GLY A 57 -5.92 -12.37 11.12
N ARG A 58 -4.93 -12.84 10.35
CA ARG A 58 -3.53 -12.44 10.42
C ARG A 58 -3.21 -11.42 9.33
N GLY A 59 -2.69 -10.27 9.73
CA GLY A 59 -2.31 -9.18 8.85
C GLY A 59 -0.94 -9.41 8.21
N ILE A 60 -0.86 -9.11 6.92
CA ILE A 60 0.37 -9.22 6.11
C ILE A 60 0.61 -7.88 5.41
N GLY A 61 1.76 -7.25 5.68
CA GLY A 61 2.22 -6.07 4.97
C GLY A 61 3.07 -6.44 3.76
N ILE A 62 2.92 -5.72 2.64
CA ILE A 62 3.78 -5.89 1.45
C ILE A 62 4.40 -4.53 1.10
N ALA A 63 5.69 -4.41 1.36
CA ALA A 63 6.52 -3.25 1.02
C ALA A 63 7.43 -3.58 -0.17
N GLY A 64 8.05 -2.55 -0.72
CA GLY A 64 8.92 -2.72 -1.88
C GLY A 64 9.27 -1.38 -2.49
N PHE A 65 10.44 -1.34 -3.10
CA PHE A 65 10.94 -0.17 -3.81
C PHE A 65 9.98 0.24 -4.95
N SER A 66 10.13 1.48 -5.45
CA SER A 66 9.28 1.98 -6.52
C SER A 66 9.31 1.04 -7.72
N GLY A 67 8.13 0.68 -8.25
CA GLY A 67 8.02 -0.29 -9.35
C GLY A 67 8.20 -1.75 -8.97
N GLY A 68 8.44 -2.07 -7.69
CA GLY A 68 8.69 -3.44 -7.21
C GLY A 68 7.49 -4.39 -7.22
N GLY A 69 6.30 -3.96 -7.67
CA GLY A 69 5.17 -4.85 -7.88
C GLY A 69 4.21 -5.06 -6.69
N LYS A 70 4.27 -4.22 -5.64
CA LYS A 70 3.42 -4.34 -4.42
C LYS A 70 1.94 -4.59 -4.71
N SER A 71 1.32 -3.73 -5.51
CA SER A 71 -0.10 -3.84 -5.84
C SER A 71 -0.40 -5.04 -6.74
N THR A 72 0.52 -5.43 -7.62
CA THR A 72 0.38 -6.64 -8.45
C THR A 72 0.40 -7.89 -7.56
N LEU A 73 1.41 -8.04 -6.70
CA LEU A 73 1.48 -9.19 -5.77
C LEU A 73 0.28 -9.21 -4.82
N MET A 74 -0.13 -8.05 -4.29
CA MET A 74 -1.33 -7.96 -3.46
C MET A 74 -2.58 -8.47 -4.19
N LEU A 75 -2.78 -8.09 -5.45
CA LEU A 75 -3.95 -8.52 -6.24
C LEU A 75 -3.89 -10.00 -6.61
N ASN A 76 -2.70 -10.53 -6.86
CA ASN A 76 -2.50 -11.97 -7.06
C ASN A 76 -2.88 -12.75 -5.80
N LEU A 77 -2.35 -12.36 -4.64
CA LEU A 77 -2.67 -13.03 -3.37
C LEU A 77 -4.16 -12.91 -3.00
N LEU A 78 -4.84 -11.84 -3.41
CA LEU A 78 -6.30 -11.69 -3.26
C LEU A 78 -7.11 -12.67 -4.14
N GLU A 79 -6.51 -13.36 -5.10
CA GLU A 79 -7.21 -14.44 -5.81
C GLU A 79 -7.52 -15.62 -4.88
N ASN A 80 -6.74 -15.80 -3.81
CA ASN A 80 -7.03 -16.78 -2.77
C ASN A 80 -8.25 -16.32 -1.95
N GLU A 81 -9.32 -17.11 -1.94
CA GLU A 81 -10.57 -16.79 -1.23
C GLU A 81 -10.41 -16.40 0.25
N PRO A 82 -9.55 -17.02 1.08
CA PRO A 82 -9.43 -16.65 2.50
C PRO A 82 -8.73 -15.31 2.73
N VAL A 83 -8.18 -14.68 1.69
CA VAL A 83 -7.42 -13.43 1.81
C VAL A 83 -8.32 -12.23 1.58
N ASN A 84 -8.35 -11.31 2.55
CA ASN A 84 -9.05 -10.04 2.47
C ASN A 84 -8.11 -8.87 2.20
N PHE A 85 -8.63 -7.86 1.50
CA PHE A 85 -7.94 -6.60 1.29
C PHE A 85 -7.98 -5.76 2.57
N LEU A 86 -6.84 -5.17 2.96
CA LEU A 86 -6.77 -4.21 4.06
C LEU A 86 -6.57 -2.77 3.55
N THR A 87 -5.56 -2.56 2.69
CA THR A 87 -5.20 -1.23 2.18
C THR A 87 -4.20 -1.34 1.03
N ASN A 88 -4.06 -0.26 0.27
CA ASN A 88 -3.00 -0.10 -0.73
C ASN A 88 -2.25 1.22 -0.51
N ASP A 89 -0.94 1.21 -0.76
CA ASP A 89 0.03 2.32 -0.65
C ASP A 89 0.27 2.90 0.76
N ARG A 90 -0.69 2.78 1.68
CA ARG A 90 -0.61 3.34 3.03
C ARG A 90 -1.17 2.34 4.03
N LEU A 91 -0.26 1.72 4.77
CA LEU A 91 -0.56 0.83 5.89
C LEU A 91 -0.06 1.48 7.16
N PHE A 92 -0.87 1.51 8.22
CA PHE A 92 -0.43 2.00 9.53
C PHE A 92 -0.11 0.84 10.44
N ILE A 93 0.99 0.95 11.19
CA ILE A 93 1.39 -0.02 12.21
C ILE A 93 1.50 0.63 13.58
N HIS A 94 1.14 -0.10 14.62
CA HIS A 94 1.26 0.35 16.00
C HIS A 94 1.54 -0.83 16.91
N ALA A 95 2.58 -0.73 17.72
CA ALA A 95 2.95 -1.74 18.69
C ALA A 95 2.35 -1.40 20.07
N THR A 96 1.67 -2.34 20.69
CA THR A 96 1.12 -2.20 22.05
C THR A 96 1.15 -3.56 22.74
N ASP A 97 1.64 -3.61 23.98
CA ASP A 97 1.69 -4.82 24.81
C ASP A 97 2.29 -6.05 24.10
N GLY A 98 3.37 -5.84 23.33
CA GLY A 98 4.07 -6.89 22.59
C GLY A 98 3.33 -7.44 21.37
N LYS A 99 2.22 -6.82 20.96
CA LYS A 99 1.51 -7.11 19.72
C LYS A 99 1.58 -5.93 18.76
N VAL A 100 1.70 -6.22 17.48
CA VAL A 100 1.68 -5.20 16.43
C VAL A 100 0.32 -5.25 15.75
N SER A 101 -0.32 -4.10 15.61
CA SER A 101 -1.59 -3.95 14.89
C SER A 101 -1.34 -3.25 13.57
N ALA A 102 -2.04 -3.70 12.53
CA ALA A 102 -2.09 -3.09 11.22
C ALA A 102 -3.45 -2.45 10.99
N ARG A 103 -3.47 -1.28 10.33
CA ARG A 103 -4.70 -0.56 10.00
C ARG A 103 -4.63 0.06 8.61
N GLY A 104 -5.69 -0.14 7.84
CA GLY A 104 -5.84 0.40 6.51
C GLY A 104 -6.42 1.81 6.48
N ILE A 105 -6.35 2.44 5.31
CA ILE A 105 -7.12 3.65 5.00
C ILE A 105 -8.40 3.23 4.27
N PRO A 106 -9.56 3.85 4.55
CA PRO A 106 -10.81 3.57 3.83
C PRO A 106 -10.79 4.16 2.41
N LYS A 107 -9.89 3.65 1.56
CA LYS A 107 -9.74 4.04 0.17
C LYS A 107 -9.45 2.83 -0.70
N MET A 108 -10.23 2.66 -1.76
CA MET A 108 -10.03 1.59 -2.74
C MET A 108 -8.71 1.76 -3.49
N PRO A 109 -8.06 0.66 -3.89
CA PRO A 109 -6.81 0.73 -4.62
C PRO A 109 -7.00 1.38 -6.00
N ARG A 110 -6.03 2.21 -6.39
CA ARG A 110 -5.96 2.80 -7.72
C ARG A 110 -4.85 2.15 -8.53
N ILE A 111 -5.23 1.38 -9.54
CA ILE A 111 -4.36 0.46 -10.26
C ILE A 111 -3.89 1.07 -11.58
N ASN A 112 -2.62 0.84 -11.92
CA ASN A 112 -2.05 1.25 -13.21
C ASN A 112 -2.48 0.30 -14.34
N PRO A 113 -2.58 0.79 -15.58
CA PRO A 113 -2.85 -0.04 -16.76
C PRO A 113 -1.99 -1.31 -16.85
N GLY A 114 -0.69 -1.20 -16.57
CA GLY A 114 0.24 -2.33 -16.61
C GLY A 114 -0.11 -3.47 -15.64
N THR A 115 -0.76 -3.18 -14.51
CA THR A 115 -1.26 -4.23 -13.61
C THR A 115 -2.59 -4.80 -14.12
N ILE A 116 -3.46 -3.96 -14.69
CA ILE A 116 -4.77 -4.38 -15.20
C ILE A 116 -4.63 -5.39 -16.34
N VAL A 117 -3.75 -5.12 -17.31
CA VAL A 117 -3.58 -5.99 -18.49
C VAL A 117 -3.05 -7.39 -18.14
N ASN A 118 -2.43 -7.53 -16.96
CA ASN A 118 -1.82 -8.77 -16.47
C ASN A 118 -2.70 -9.52 -15.46
N ASN A 119 -3.82 -8.95 -15.00
CA ASN A 119 -4.76 -9.63 -14.10
C ASN A 119 -6.15 -9.70 -14.74
N LYS A 120 -6.62 -10.92 -15.03
CA LYS A 120 -7.88 -11.18 -15.72
C LYS A 120 -9.10 -10.59 -15.02
N ARG A 121 -9.11 -10.56 -13.69
CA ARG A 121 -10.23 -10.03 -12.89
C ARG A 121 -10.38 -8.52 -13.05
N LEU A 122 -9.27 -7.82 -13.35
CA LEU A 122 -9.25 -6.37 -13.52
C LEU A 122 -9.61 -5.93 -14.95
N HIS A 123 -9.71 -6.85 -15.92
CA HIS A 123 -9.98 -6.50 -17.31
C HIS A 123 -11.26 -5.69 -17.51
N SER A 124 -12.27 -5.88 -16.66
CA SER A 124 -13.54 -5.14 -16.69
C SER A 124 -13.39 -3.65 -16.36
N LEU A 125 -12.24 -3.22 -15.84
CA LEU A 125 -11.93 -1.81 -15.61
C LEU A 125 -11.58 -1.05 -16.91
N LEU A 126 -11.32 -1.78 -17.99
CA LEU A 126 -10.96 -1.22 -19.30
C LEU A 126 -11.99 -1.61 -20.35
N SER A 127 -12.16 -0.78 -21.38
CA SER A 127 -12.77 -1.24 -22.63
C SER A 127 -11.83 -2.22 -23.34
N THR A 128 -12.39 -3.09 -24.19
CA THR A 128 -11.61 -4.03 -24.99
C THR A 128 -10.57 -3.31 -25.85
N GLU A 129 -10.96 -2.22 -26.51
CA GLU A 129 -10.10 -1.42 -27.38
C GLU A 129 -8.96 -0.78 -26.60
N ARG A 130 -9.25 -0.25 -25.40
CA ARG A 130 -8.21 0.35 -24.54
C ARG A 130 -7.22 -0.71 -24.08
N ARG A 131 -7.69 -1.90 -23.70
CA ARG A 131 -6.84 -3.02 -23.29
C ARG A 131 -5.93 -3.48 -24.44
N GLU A 132 -6.46 -3.62 -25.65
CA GLU A 132 -5.66 -3.98 -26.83
C GLU A 132 -4.59 -2.92 -27.12
N ALA A 133 -4.93 -1.64 -27.07
CA ALA A 133 -3.96 -0.56 -27.25
C ALA A 133 -2.84 -0.59 -26.21
N LEU A 134 -3.17 -0.85 -24.94
CA LEU A 134 -2.18 -0.96 -23.86
C LEU A 134 -1.26 -2.17 -24.04
N LEU A 135 -1.77 -3.30 -24.52
CA LEU A 135 -0.96 -4.51 -24.78
C LEU A 135 0.07 -4.32 -25.91
N GLN A 136 -0.11 -3.32 -26.77
CA GLN A 136 0.86 -2.97 -27.82
C GLN A 136 1.98 -2.04 -27.32
N LEU A 137 1.83 -1.46 -26.13
CA LEU A 137 2.84 -0.55 -25.59
C LEU A 137 4.00 -1.33 -24.96
N PRO A 138 5.24 -0.83 -25.08
CA PRO A 138 6.37 -1.33 -24.30
C PRO A 138 6.08 -1.26 -22.79
N ALA A 139 6.62 -2.20 -22.03
CA ALA A 139 6.41 -2.28 -20.58
C ALA A 139 6.87 -1.01 -19.83
N GLU A 140 7.89 -0.32 -20.34
CA GLU A 140 8.36 0.96 -19.78
C GLU A 140 7.33 2.09 -19.99
N GLU A 141 6.73 2.16 -21.18
CA GLU A 141 5.70 3.16 -21.49
C GLU A 141 4.45 2.95 -20.64
N LEU A 142 4.02 1.69 -20.46
CA LEU A 142 2.91 1.35 -19.57
C LEU A 142 3.13 1.82 -18.12
N TRP A 143 4.39 1.89 -17.69
CA TRP A 143 4.75 2.25 -16.33
C TRP A 143 4.71 3.76 -16.08
N VAL A 144 5.03 4.56 -17.10
CA VAL A 144 5.03 6.04 -17.01
C VAL A 144 3.67 6.68 -17.32
N LEU A 145 2.69 5.89 -17.77
CA LEU A 145 1.32 6.38 -17.98
C LEU A 145 0.74 6.93 -16.66
N GLU A 146 0.37 8.22 -16.65
CA GLU A 146 -0.35 8.87 -15.55
C GLU A 146 -1.85 8.53 -15.55
N GLU A 147 -2.16 7.25 -15.75
CA GLU A 147 -3.52 6.73 -15.81
C GLU A 147 -3.76 5.77 -14.63
N LYS A 148 -4.90 5.94 -13.95
CA LYS A 148 -5.24 5.19 -12.73
C LYS A 148 -6.72 4.84 -12.75
N TYR A 149 -7.02 3.57 -12.48
CA TYR A 149 -8.37 3.05 -12.39
C TYR A 149 -8.70 2.65 -10.96
N ASP A 150 -9.88 3.04 -10.49
CA ASP A 150 -10.38 2.65 -9.18
C ASP A 150 -10.82 1.18 -9.22
N ALA A 151 -10.15 0.33 -8.44
CA ALA A 151 -10.47 -1.09 -8.34
C ALA A 151 -11.35 -1.33 -7.11
N LEU A 152 -12.66 -1.43 -7.35
CA LEU A 152 -13.66 -1.67 -6.29
C LEU A 152 -13.59 -3.13 -5.83
N ILE A 153 -12.83 -3.38 -4.74
CA ILE A 153 -12.61 -4.74 -4.21
C ILE A 153 -13.93 -5.49 -3.97
N PRO A 154 -14.99 -4.90 -3.35
CA PRO A 154 -16.26 -5.58 -3.17
C PRO A 154 -16.91 -6.09 -4.47
N SER A 155 -16.77 -5.33 -5.56
CA SER A 155 -17.33 -5.68 -6.87
C SER A 155 -16.49 -6.73 -7.59
N LEU A 156 -15.17 -6.72 -7.40
CA LEU A 156 -14.22 -7.60 -8.10
C LEU A 156 -14.04 -8.95 -7.39
N TYR A 157 -13.98 -8.94 -6.06
CA TYR A 157 -13.63 -10.10 -5.24
C TYR A 157 -14.79 -10.57 -4.34
N GLY A 158 -15.77 -9.71 -4.06
CA GLY A 158 -16.95 -10.02 -3.25
C GLY A 158 -17.13 -9.10 -2.04
N PRO A 159 -18.37 -8.94 -1.53
CA PRO A 159 -18.72 -7.89 -0.56
C PRO A 159 -18.03 -8.00 0.80
N GLN A 160 -17.51 -9.18 1.17
CA GLN A 160 -16.85 -9.44 2.45
C GLN A 160 -15.31 -9.44 2.34
N ARG A 161 -14.75 -9.03 1.20
CA ARG A 161 -13.31 -9.11 0.90
C ARG A 161 -12.52 -7.88 1.34
N VAL A 162 -13.06 -7.08 2.25
CA VAL A 162 -12.41 -5.87 2.80
C VAL A 162 -12.43 -5.91 4.31
N THR A 163 -11.27 -5.71 4.92
CA THR A 163 -11.06 -5.60 6.36
C THR A 163 -10.39 -4.24 6.65
N THR A 164 -10.61 -3.65 7.84
CA THR A 164 -10.08 -2.32 8.20
C THR A 164 -8.83 -2.37 9.06
N ASP A 165 -8.66 -3.44 9.84
CA ASP A 165 -7.55 -3.66 10.76
C ASP A 165 -7.38 -5.15 11.10
N ALA A 166 -6.18 -5.52 11.53
CA ALA A 166 -5.84 -6.86 12.00
C ALA A 166 -4.55 -6.81 12.85
N PRO A 167 -4.26 -7.81 13.70
CA PRO A 167 -2.90 -8.07 14.17
C PRO A 167 -1.96 -8.22 12.97
N LEU A 168 -0.74 -7.67 13.04
CA LEU A 168 0.26 -7.78 11.98
C LEU A 168 1.23 -8.90 12.35
N ASP A 169 1.24 -9.96 11.55
CA ASP A 169 2.07 -11.14 11.80
C ASP A 169 3.31 -11.14 10.91
N ALA A 170 3.17 -10.68 9.66
CA ALA A 170 4.26 -10.72 8.69
C ALA A 170 4.39 -9.45 7.85
N PHE A 171 5.61 -9.17 7.42
CA PHE A 171 5.92 -8.14 6.42
C PHE A 171 6.80 -8.72 5.31
N VAL A 172 6.34 -8.63 4.07
CA VAL A 172 7.09 -9.04 2.88
C VAL A 172 7.69 -7.80 2.23
N ILE A 173 9.02 -7.80 2.03
CA ILE A 173 9.76 -6.72 1.40
C ILE A 173 10.24 -7.18 0.01
N LEU A 174 9.72 -6.55 -1.04
CA LEU A 174 10.10 -6.82 -2.42
C LEU A 174 11.44 -6.13 -2.75
N ASN A 175 12.51 -6.92 -2.75
CA ASN A 175 13.90 -6.51 -3.07
C ASN A 175 14.49 -7.29 -4.28
N TRP A 176 13.63 -7.82 -5.14
CA TRP A 176 14.01 -8.44 -6.41
C TRP A 176 14.36 -7.39 -7.48
N LYS A 177 14.99 -7.84 -8.57
CA LYS A 177 15.38 -6.98 -9.69
C LYS A 177 14.94 -7.62 -11.01
N ARG A 178 14.46 -6.80 -11.94
CA ARG A 178 14.02 -7.27 -13.27
C ARG A 178 15.14 -7.98 -14.04
N ASP A 179 16.37 -7.50 -13.86
CA ASP A 179 17.53 -7.89 -14.66
C ASP A 179 18.38 -8.95 -13.93
N SER A 180 17.90 -9.48 -12.80
CA SER A 180 18.59 -10.55 -12.09
C SER A 180 18.46 -11.86 -12.86
N ALA A 181 19.57 -12.61 -12.94
CA ALA A 181 19.57 -13.97 -13.46
C ALA A 181 19.26 -15.02 -12.36
N ASP A 182 19.22 -14.60 -11.09
CA ASP A 182 19.00 -15.50 -9.96
C ASP A 182 17.51 -15.85 -9.85
N GLU A 183 17.22 -17.07 -9.41
CA GLU A 183 15.85 -17.50 -9.16
C GLU A 183 15.22 -16.73 -8.00
N SER A 184 13.91 -16.49 -8.13
CA SER A 184 13.12 -15.75 -7.15
C SER A 184 12.99 -16.54 -5.86
N ARG A 185 13.38 -15.95 -4.73
CA ARG A 185 13.32 -16.61 -3.42
C ARG A 185 12.69 -15.71 -2.36
N VAL A 186 11.96 -16.33 -1.45
CA VAL A 186 11.51 -15.73 -0.20
C VAL A 186 12.38 -16.24 0.94
N THR A 187 12.99 -15.34 1.71
CA THR A 187 13.80 -15.71 2.87
C THR A 187 13.35 -14.90 4.08
N GLU A 188 13.16 -15.57 5.22
CA GLU A 188 12.96 -14.88 6.50
C GLU A 188 14.28 -14.21 6.92
N ILE A 189 14.20 -12.95 7.34
CA ILE A 189 15.37 -12.12 7.66
C ILE A 189 15.19 -11.38 8.98
N ASP A 190 16.30 -11.08 9.64
CA ASP A 190 16.31 -10.14 10.77
C ASP A 190 16.45 -8.71 10.24
N ILE A 191 15.38 -7.90 10.39
CA ILE A 191 15.37 -6.51 9.92
C ILE A 191 16.38 -5.62 10.65
N ASN A 192 16.82 -5.99 11.86
CA ASN A 192 17.88 -5.27 12.57
C ASN A 192 19.25 -5.41 11.88
N GLN A 193 19.44 -6.49 11.12
CA GLN A 193 20.66 -6.74 10.33
C GLN A 193 20.53 -6.24 8.88
N ARG A 194 19.30 -5.93 8.43
CA ARG A 194 18.96 -5.51 7.05
C ARG A 194 18.25 -4.15 7.03
N GLN A 195 18.77 -3.19 7.80
CA GLN A 195 18.13 -1.89 8.03
C GLN A 195 17.96 -1.07 6.74
N GLU A 196 18.77 -1.32 5.70
CA GLU A 196 18.61 -0.68 4.40
C GLU A 196 17.26 -1.00 3.74
N LEU A 197 16.63 -2.13 4.09
CA LEU A 197 15.31 -2.51 3.61
C LEU A 197 14.19 -1.66 4.22
N LEU A 198 14.44 -0.96 5.33
CA LEU A 198 13.46 -0.01 5.90
C LEU A 198 13.12 1.10 4.89
N ALA A 199 14.02 1.44 3.98
CA ALA A 199 13.74 2.42 2.92
C ALA A 199 12.60 1.98 1.98
N ALA A 200 12.31 0.68 1.88
CA ALA A 200 11.21 0.16 1.08
C ALA A 200 9.85 0.28 1.77
N LEU A 201 9.82 0.39 3.11
CA LEU A 201 8.60 0.41 3.91
C LEU A 201 8.31 1.77 4.54
N MET A 202 9.33 2.52 4.97
CA MET A 202 9.14 3.81 5.64
C MET A 202 8.49 4.82 4.71
N LYS A 203 7.60 5.64 5.27
CA LYS A 203 6.96 6.73 4.53
C LYS A 203 6.94 8.00 5.36
N SER A 204 7.15 9.14 4.70
CA SER A 204 6.86 10.43 5.32
C SER A 204 5.34 10.60 5.47
N PRO A 205 4.85 11.15 6.60
CA PRO A 205 3.43 11.49 6.83
C PRO A 205 2.80 12.36 5.73
N GLY A 206 3.63 13.13 5.03
CA GLY A 206 3.22 14.03 3.95
C GLY A 206 2.78 15.42 4.45
N PRO A 207 2.54 16.36 3.52
CA PRO A 207 2.40 17.79 3.82
C PRO A 207 1.11 18.16 4.56
N PHE A 208 0.11 17.28 4.61
CA PHE A 208 -1.15 17.51 5.32
C PHE A 208 -1.16 16.93 6.74
N TYR A 209 -0.09 16.28 7.18
CA TYR A 209 -0.01 15.88 8.57
C TYR A 209 0.18 17.11 9.46
N GLN A 210 -0.63 17.18 10.50
CA GLN A 210 -0.60 18.19 11.54
C GLN A 210 -0.30 17.51 12.87
N ASN A 211 0.70 18.01 13.59
CA ASN A 211 1.04 17.52 14.92
C ASN A 211 -0.06 17.89 15.93
N THR A 212 0.06 17.40 17.17
CA THR A 212 -0.91 17.69 18.24
C THR A 212 -0.96 19.16 18.63
N ASP A 213 0.14 19.89 18.42
CA ASP A 213 0.27 21.31 18.76
C ASP A 213 -0.32 22.23 17.67
N GLY A 214 -0.70 21.67 16.52
CA GLY A 214 -1.32 22.38 15.40
C GLY A 214 -0.36 22.78 14.27
N ASP A 215 0.93 22.52 14.40
CA ASP A 215 1.89 22.77 13.33
C ASP A 215 1.89 21.65 12.30
N PHE A 216 2.10 22.03 11.04
CA PHE A 216 2.32 21.07 9.96
C PHE A 216 3.78 20.64 9.94
N LEU A 217 4.05 19.42 9.44
CA LEU A 217 5.43 18.97 9.27
C LEU A 217 6.23 19.94 8.39
N SER A 218 7.42 20.28 8.86
CA SER A 218 8.43 20.93 8.04
C SER A 218 8.87 20.00 6.91
N GLN A 219 9.35 20.58 5.80
CA GLN A 219 9.86 19.81 4.67
C GLN A 219 11.08 18.95 5.03
N ASP A 220 11.79 19.31 6.11
CA ASP A 220 13.01 18.65 6.58
C ASP A 220 12.75 17.54 7.61
N ALA A 221 11.48 17.22 7.91
CA ALA A 221 11.17 16.20 8.89
C ALA A 221 11.62 14.81 8.42
N THR A 222 12.63 14.28 9.11
CA THR A 222 13.22 12.98 8.82
C THR A 222 12.39 11.85 9.43
N VAL A 223 12.15 10.81 8.66
CA VAL A 223 11.57 9.56 9.17
C VAL A 223 12.62 8.83 10.00
N GLU A 224 12.32 8.52 11.26
CA GLU A 224 13.26 7.87 12.19
C GLU A 224 13.23 6.34 12.05
N PRO A 225 14.29 5.70 11.51
CA PRO A 225 14.28 4.24 11.27
C PRO A 225 14.13 3.42 12.56
N GLN A 226 14.68 3.92 13.67
CA GLN A 226 14.64 3.23 14.95
C GLN A 226 13.21 3.00 15.45
N ARG A 227 12.28 3.93 15.18
CA ARG A 227 10.86 3.78 15.53
C ARG A 227 10.22 2.59 14.80
N TYR A 228 10.60 2.36 13.54
CA TYR A 228 10.08 1.24 12.76
C TYR A 228 10.66 -0.09 13.23
N LEU A 229 11.96 -0.14 13.55
CA LEU A 229 12.57 -1.35 14.13
C LEU A 229 11.89 -1.75 15.44
N GLN A 230 11.58 -0.78 16.31
CA GLN A 230 10.84 -1.02 17.54
C GLN A 230 9.40 -1.48 17.28
N ALA A 231 8.70 -0.82 16.36
CA ALA A 231 7.31 -1.13 16.04
C ALA A 231 7.11 -2.46 15.31
N LEU A 232 8.13 -2.94 14.58
CA LEU A 232 8.13 -4.23 13.88
C LEU A 232 8.63 -5.38 14.75
N ASN A 233 8.97 -5.13 16.02
CA ASN A 233 9.37 -6.19 16.92
C ASN A 233 8.22 -7.21 17.10
N GLY A 234 8.51 -8.48 16.88
CA GLY A 234 7.52 -9.56 16.89
C GLY A 234 6.80 -9.79 15.56
N VAL A 235 7.09 -9.02 14.51
CA VAL A 235 6.60 -9.25 13.15
C VAL A 235 7.65 -10.04 12.38
N THR A 236 7.25 -11.14 11.73
CA THR A 236 8.16 -11.91 10.86
C THR A 236 8.42 -11.15 9.57
N ILE A 237 9.68 -10.93 9.23
CA ILE A 237 10.06 -10.17 8.03
C ILE A 237 10.60 -11.13 6.97
N TYR A 238 9.99 -11.08 5.80
CA TYR A 238 10.42 -11.83 4.62
C TYR A 238 11.01 -10.88 3.59
N GLU A 239 12.17 -11.24 3.04
CA GLU A 239 12.76 -10.57 1.89
C GLU A 239 12.53 -11.42 0.63
N VAL A 240 12.05 -10.77 -0.42
CA VAL A 240 11.97 -11.34 -1.77
C VAL A 240 13.18 -10.86 -2.57
N THR A 241 13.96 -11.78 -3.12
CA THR A 241 15.14 -11.48 -3.98
C THR A 241 15.12 -12.33 -5.24
N GLY A 242 16.01 -12.05 -6.20
CA GLY A 242 16.09 -12.73 -7.50
C GLY A 242 15.44 -11.96 -8.63
N LYS A 243 15.07 -12.66 -9.71
CA LYS A 243 14.31 -12.11 -10.84
C LYS A 243 12.87 -11.78 -10.43
N VAL A 244 12.16 -11.02 -11.26
CA VAL A 244 10.73 -10.76 -11.02
C VAL A 244 9.93 -11.97 -11.53
N ASP A 245 9.31 -12.70 -10.61
CA ASP A 245 8.46 -13.86 -10.91
C ASP A 245 7.32 -13.93 -9.88
N PHE A 246 6.17 -13.37 -10.25
CA PHE A 246 5.03 -13.29 -9.33
C PHE A 246 4.45 -14.66 -9.00
N ASP A 247 4.40 -15.59 -9.97
CA ASP A 247 3.82 -16.92 -9.78
C ASP A 247 4.69 -17.73 -8.80
N ALA A 248 6.01 -17.67 -8.95
CA ALA A 248 6.94 -18.36 -8.05
C ALA A 248 6.90 -17.80 -6.62
N ILE A 249 6.80 -16.47 -6.46
CA ILE A 249 6.73 -15.83 -5.14
C ILE A 249 5.37 -16.03 -4.49
N GLU A 250 4.28 -15.99 -5.25
CA GLU A 250 2.95 -16.33 -4.75
C GLU A 250 2.93 -17.74 -4.17
N ALA A 251 3.41 -18.74 -4.91
CA ALA A 251 3.45 -20.12 -4.42
C ALA A 251 4.30 -20.29 -3.13
N GLN A 252 5.44 -19.61 -3.06
CA GLN A 252 6.28 -19.60 -1.86
C GLN A 252 5.59 -18.93 -0.68
N LEU A 253 4.96 -17.77 -0.88
CA LEU A 253 4.27 -17.04 0.17
C LEU A 253 3.02 -17.77 0.66
N SER A 254 2.23 -18.37 -0.23
CA SER A 254 1.07 -19.16 0.18
C SER A 254 1.47 -20.34 1.07
N THR A 255 2.62 -20.96 0.80
CA THR A 255 3.16 -22.02 1.65
C THR A 255 3.65 -21.47 3.00
N LEU A 256 4.43 -20.39 3.00
CA LEU A 256 5.05 -19.82 4.21
C LEU A 256 4.03 -19.18 5.15
N LEU A 257 3.02 -18.52 4.60
CA LEU A 257 2.00 -17.78 5.34
C LEU A 257 0.73 -18.61 5.59
N ALA A 258 0.64 -19.81 5.01
CA ALA A 258 -0.53 -20.68 5.01
C ALA A 258 -1.79 -19.94 4.48
N LEU A 259 -1.69 -19.48 3.22
CA LEU A 259 -2.77 -18.79 2.50
C LEU A 259 -3.64 -19.76 1.69
#